data_AF-A0A7V9APU6-F1
#
_entry.id   AF-A0A7V9APU6-F1
#
_cell.length_a   1.000
_cell.length_b   1.000
_cell.length_c   1.000
_cell.angle_alpha   90.00
_cell.angle_beta   90.00
_cell.angle_gamma   90.00
#
_symmetry.space_group_name_H-M   'P 1'
#
loop_
_entity.id
_entity.type
_entity.pdbx_description
1 polymer ?
#
loop_
_entity_poly.entity_id
_entity_poly.type
_entity_poly.pdbx_seq_one_letter_code
_entity_poly.pdbx_strand_id
1 'polypeptide(L)'
;AEDRPNPRLSKTVQCLFGNSVNLQNIADAIAAFERTIVSSNSAFDKYVMGESNAMDESAIRGMQLFKGKARCMLCHNGHNFTDNQFHNIGVPQEGLLKEDLGRYNVTRRDRDKARSRPRPYGASPRPRPICTTASSRPWKT
;
A
#
# COMPACT_ATOMS: atom_id res chain seq x y z
N ALA A 1 -28.17 26.73 -5.83
CA ALA A 1 -27.16 27.28 -4.91
C ALA A 1 -26.22 26.13 -4.57
N GLU A 2 -25.02 25.94 -5.11
CA GLU A 2 -24.08 26.76 -5.88
C GLU A 2 -23.25 25.72 -6.69
N ASP A 3 -23.49 25.54 -7.99
CA ASP A 3 -22.61 24.71 -8.86
C ASP A 3 -21.74 25.62 -9.73
N ARG A 4 -21.15 26.64 -9.09
CA ARG A 4 -20.15 27.48 -9.75
C ARG A 4 -18.77 26.95 -9.40
N PRO A 5 -17.94 26.57 -10.39
CA PRO A 5 -16.59 26.09 -10.12
C PRO A 5 -15.81 27.17 -9.36
N ASN A 6 -15.13 26.75 -8.29
CA ASN A 6 -14.33 27.66 -7.47
C ASN A 6 -13.36 28.45 -8.39
N PRO A 7 -13.47 29.79 -8.44
CA PRO A 7 -12.72 30.60 -9.42
C PRO A 7 -11.20 30.54 -9.20
N ARG A 8 -10.75 30.18 -7.99
CA ARG A 8 -9.33 29.95 -7.73
C ARG A 8 -8.87 28.62 -8.36
N LEU A 9 -9.68 27.58 -8.25
CA LEU A 9 -9.38 26.26 -8.80
C LEU A 9 -9.31 26.32 -10.33
N SER A 10 -10.31 26.93 -10.98
CA SER A 10 -10.36 27.02 -12.44
C SER A 10 -9.16 27.78 -13.02
N LYS A 11 -8.76 28.89 -12.38
CA LYS A 11 -7.57 29.66 -12.76
C LYS A 11 -6.28 28.87 -12.61
N THR A 12 -6.13 28.11 -11.51
CA THR A 12 -4.94 27.27 -11.28
C THR A 12 -4.83 26.15 -12.29
N VAL A 13 -5.93 25.44 -12.58
CA VAL A 13 -5.93 24.37 -13.58
C VAL A 13 -5.60 24.92 -14.97
N GLN A 14 -6.19 26.05 -15.37
CA GLN A 14 -5.90 26.70 -16.64
C GLN A 14 -4.42 27.09 -16.77
N CYS A 15 -3.81 27.60 -15.69
CA CYS A 15 -2.39 27.97 -15.66
C CYS A 15 -1.46 26.74 -15.78
N LEU A 16 -1.79 25.64 -15.10
CA LEU A 16 -0.94 24.45 -15.05
C LEU A 16 -1.06 23.55 -16.27
N PHE A 17 -2.26 23.44 -16.85
CA PHE A 17 -2.57 22.47 -17.91
C PHE A 17 -2.94 23.12 -19.25
N GLY A 18 -3.01 24.45 -19.34
CA GLY A 18 -3.32 25.21 -20.56
C GLY A 18 -4.78 25.13 -21.02
N ASN A 19 -5.58 24.25 -20.42
CA ASN A 19 -6.97 23.96 -20.80
C ASN A 19 -7.95 24.17 -19.65
N SER A 20 -9.24 24.19 -19.95
CA SER A 20 -10.31 24.29 -18.94
C SER A 20 -10.35 23.07 -18.01
N VAL A 21 -11.06 23.20 -16.88
CA VAL A 21 -11.21 22.14 -15.88
C VAL A 21 -11.91 20.93 -16.51
N ASN A 22 -11.23 19.78 -16.48
CA ASN A 22 -11.78 18.50 -16.92
C ASN A 22 -11.35 17.39 -15.93
N LEU A 23 -11.99 16.22 -16.02
CA LEU A 23 -11.78 15.12 -15.09
C LEU A 23 -10.33 14.59 -15.10
N GLN A 24 -9.68 14.58 -16.28
CA GLN A 24 -8.30 14.12 -16.42
C GLN A 24 -7.32 15.03 -15.66
N ASN A 25 -7.44 16.35 -15.82
CA ASN A 25 -6.59 17.32 -15.12
C ASN A 25 -6.78 17.24 -13.59
N ILE A 26 -7.99 16.96 -13.12
CA ILE A 26 -8.27 16.74 -11.70
C ILE A 26 -7.57 15.46 -11.22
N ALA A 27 -7.69 14.36 -11.96
CA ALA A 27 -7.03 13.10 -11.63
C ALA A 27 -5.50 13.25 -11.61
N ASP A 28 -4.93 13.94 -12.59
CA ASP A 28 -3.49 14.19 -12.68
C ASP A 28 -2.98 15.09 -11.55
N ALA A 29 -3.75 16.11 -11.17
CA ALA A 29 -3.42 16.97 -10.03
C ALA A 29 -3.42 16.19 -8.70
N ILE A 30 -4.41 15.31 -8.49
CA ILE A 30 -4.46 14.44 -7.31
C ILE A 30 -3.28 13.46 -7.33
N ALA A 31 -3.02 12.79 -8.46
CA ALA A 31 -1.89 11.87 -8.58
C ALA A 31 -0.54 12.57 -8.37
N ALA A 32 -0.41 13.84 -8.77
CA ALA A 32 0.78 14.65 -8.50
C ALA A 32 0.96 14.96 -7.02
N PHE A 33 -0.13 15.30 -6.31
CA PHE A 33 -0.11 15.50 -4.87
C PHE A 33 0.21 14.20 -4.12
N GLU A 34 -0.41 13.07 -4.48
CA GLU A 34 -0.14 11.77 -3.84
C GLU A 34 1.34 11.34 -3.96
N ARG A 35 2.01 11.68 -5.07
CA ARG A 35 3.45 11.42 -5.27
C ARG A 35 4.35 12.20 -4.31
N THR A 36 3.89 13.30 -3.70
CA THR A 36 4.68 14.06 -2.72
C THR A 36 4.55 13.51 -1.30
N ILE A 37 3.56 12.66 -1.03
CA ILE A 37 3.32 12.05 0.28
C ILE A 37 4.25 10.84 0.44
N VAL A 38 5.52 11.11 0.73
CA VAL A 38 6.55 10.08 0.95
C VAL A 38 6.84 9.95 2.44
N SER A 39 6.91 8.70 2.93
CA SER A 39 7.35 8.39 4.30
C SER A 39 8.75 7.79 4.25
N SER A 40 9.74 8.52 4.76
CA SER A 40 11.17 8.16 4.63
C SER A 40 11.99 8.44 5.90
N ASN A 41 11.37 8.37 7.07
CA ASN A 41 12.00 8.71 8.35
C ASN A 41 11.62 7.72 9.47
N SER A 42 11.43 6.45 9.10
CA SER A 42 11.20 5.40 10.07
C SER A 42 12.50 5.02 10.80
N ALA A 43 12.37 4.37 11.96
CA ALA A 43 13.51 3.78 12.68
C ALA A 43 14.34 2.84 11.79
N PHE A 44 13.67 2.08 10.92
CA PHE A 44 14.33 1.21 9.96
C PHE A 44 15.12 2.00 8.91
N ASP A 45 14.56 3.09 8.36
CA ASP A 45 15.25 3.91 7.37
C ASP A 45 16.56 4.48 7.93
N LYS A 46 16.50 5.04 9.14
CA LYS A 46 17.67 5.56 9.86
C LYS A 46 18.72 4.48 10.11
N TYR A 47 18.27 3.30 10.56
CA TYR A 47 19.15 2.16 10.80
C TYR A 47 19.87 1.71 9.52
N VAL A 48 19.18 1.65 8.39
CA VAL A 48 19.77 1.30 7.09
C VAL A 48 20.69 2.40 6.56
N MET A 49 20.45 3.66 6.91
CA MET A 49 21.33 4.80 6.59
C MET A 49 22.59 4.87 7.48
N GLY A 50 22.76 3.97 8.45
CA GLY A 50 23.97 3.85 9.27
C GLY A 50 23.81 4.32 10.73
N GLU A 51 22.63 4.79 11.13
CA GLU A 51 22.34 5.09 12.54
C GLU A 51 22.08 3.79 13.31
N SER A 52 23.14 3.13 13.79
CA SER A 52 23.08 1.81 14.44
C SER A 52 22.14 1.76 15.65
N ASN A 53 21.92 2.89 16.32
CA ASN A 53 21.11 3.01 17.52
C ASN A 53 19.64 3.38 17.24
N ALA A 54 19.24 3.47 15.96
CA ALA A 54 17.87 3.85 15.59
C ALA A 54 16.84 2.72 15.80
N MET A 55 17.29 1.46 15.92
CA MET A 55 16.43 0.30 16.18
C MET A 55 16.84 -0.41 17.47
N ASP A 56 15.85 -0.77 18.28
CA ASP A 56 16.05 -1.61 19.45
C ASP A 56 16.49 -3.03 19.06
N GLU A 57 17.16 -3.73 19.98
CA GLU A 57 17.65 -5.09 19.75
C GLU A 57 16.53 -6.08 19.35
N SER A 58 15.33 -5.91 19.92
CA SER A 58 14.16 -6.74 19.57
C SER A 58 13.76 -6.55 18.12
N ALA A 59 13.80 -5.31 17.62
CA ALA A 59 13.50 -4.97 16.24
C ALA A 59 14.58 -5.52 15.29
N ILE A 60 15.85 -5.49 15.69
CA ILE A 60 16.95 -6.11 14.92
C ILE A 60 16.75 -7.62 14.82
N ARG A 61 16.39 -8.31 15.91
CA ARG A 61 16.06 -9.75 15.88
C ARG A 61 14.87 -10.05 14.95
N GLY A 62 13.82 -9.23 15.02
CA GLY A 62 12.66 -9.33 14.14
C GLY A 62 13.03 -9.16 12.66
N MET A 63 13.91 -8.20 12.35
CA MET A 63 14.45 -8.01 11.01
C MET A 63 15.22 -9.26 10.54
N GLN A 64 16.10 -9.84 11.35
CA GLN A 64 16.83 -11.05 10.95
C GLN A 64 15.90 -12.23 10.65
N LEU A 65 14.83 -12.38 11.44
CA LEU A 65 13.81 -13.38 11.19
C LEU A 65 13.08 -13.13 9.85
N PHE A 66 12.69 -11.88 9.59
CA PHE A 66 12.00 -11.43 8.38
C PHE A 66 12.81 -11.67 7.11
N LYS A 67 14.12 -11.37 7.14
CA LYS A 67 15.05 -11.56 6.02
C LYS A 67 15.43 -13.03 5.82
N GLY A 68 15.46 -13.82 6.90
CA GLY A 68 15.93 -15.20 6.91
C GLY A 68 14.78 -16.21 7.00
N LYS A 69 14.69 -16.86 8.17
CA LYS A 69 13.88 -18.08 8.37
C LYS A 69 12.39 -17.91 8.08
N ALA A 70 11.80 -16.72 8.31
CA ALA A 70 10.39 -16.48 8.06
C ALA A 70 10.06 -16.21 6.58
N ARG A 71 11.08 -16.00 5.73
CA ARG A 71 10.96 -15.84 4.27
C ARG A 71 10.03 -14.69 3.82
N CYS A 72 9.78 -13.71 4.69
CA CYS A 72 8.88 -12.58 4.40
C CYS A 72 9.40 -11.73 3.23
N MET A 73 10.73 -11.59 3.14
CA MET A 73 11.41 -10.85 2.08
C MET A 73 11.17 -11.40 0.67
N LEU A 74 10.69 -12.65 0.52
CA LEU A 74 10.41 -13.19 -0.82
C LEU A 74 9.39 -12.35 -1.59
N CYS A 75 8.40 -11.80 -0.90
CA CYS A 75 7.38 -10.92 -1.49
C CYS A 75 7.42 -9.49 -0.93
N HIS A 76 7.95 -9.30 0.28
CA HIS A 76 8.06 -7.99 0.93
C HIS A 76 9.50 -7.47 0.91
N ASN A 77 9.97 -7.05 -0.26
CA ASN A 77 11.33 -6.55 -0.49
C ASN A 77 11.36 -5.14 -1.12
N GLY A 78 12.57 -4.64 -1.34
CA GLY A 78 12.80 -3.30 -1.85
C GLY A 78 12.47 -2.21 -0.83
N HIS A 79 12.54 -0.96 -1.27
CA HIS A 79 12.36 0.21 -0.40
C HIS A 79 10.94 0.31 0.19
N ASN A 80 9.92 -0.13 -0.55
CA ASN A 80 8.52 -0.11 -0.11
C ASN A 80 8.05 -1.45 0.50
N PHE A 81 8.94 -2.40 0.73
CA PHE A 81 8.59 -3.74 1.23
C PHE A 81 7.48 -4.44 0.43
N THR A 82 7.55 -4.36 -0.90
CA THR A 82 6.68 -5.06 -1.83
C THR A 82 7.43 -5.30 -3.12
N ASP A 83 7.31 -6.51 -3.67
CA ASP A 83 7.80 -6.85 -5.00
C ASP A 83 6.88 -6.35 -6.13
N ASN A 84 5.76 -5.70 -5.78
CA ASN A 84 4.70 -5.24 -6.67
C ASN A 84 4.04 -6.34 -7.52
N GLN A 85 4.27 -7.62 -7.19
CA GLN A 85 3.66 -8.76 -7.88
C GLN A 85 2.38 -9.22 -7.18
N PHE A 86 1.63 -10.11 -7.84
CA PHE A 86 0.39 -10.65 -7.30
C PHE A 86 0.58 -12.09 -6.84
N HIS A 87 0.22 -12.36 -5.59
CA HIS A 87 0.44 -13.64 -4.91
C HIS A 87 -0.85 -14.17 -4.32
N ASN A 88 -1.02 -15.49 -4.35
CA ASN A 88 -2.07 -16.17 -3.61
C ASN A 88 -1.42 -16.83 -2.39
N ILE A 89 -1.82 -16.40 -1.20
CA ILE A 89 -1.28 -16.85 0.09
C ILE A 89 -2.24 -17.82 0.82
N GLY A 90 -3.30 -18.28 0.14
CA GLY A 90 -4.25 -19.26 0.70
C GLY A 90 -5.12 -18.73 1.84
N VAL A 91 -5.31 -17.41 1.93
CA VAL A 91 -6.19 -16.82 2.95
C VAL A 91 -7.64 -17.23 2.66
N PRO A 92 -8.37 -17.80 3.65
CA PRO A 92 -9.77 -18.17 3.47
C PRO A 92 -10.60 -16.92 3.16
N GLN A 93 -11.58 -17.09 2.27
CA GLN A 93 -12.52 -16.01 1.94
C GLN A 93 -13.60 -15.97 3.04
N GLU A 94 -13.47 -15.00 3.93
CA GLU A 94 -14.39 -14.76 5.04
C GLU A 94 -15.01 -13.36 4.90
N GLY A 95 -16.29 -13.21 5.24
CA GLY A 95 -16.98 -11.92 5.28
C GLY A 95 -18.27 -11.84 4.48
N LEU A 96 -18.92 -10.67 4.54
CA LEU A 96 -20.23 -10.40 3.91
C LEU A 96 -20.16 -10.22 2.39
N LEU A 97 -18.97 -9.99 1.86
CA LEU A 97 -18.76 -9.81 0.43
C LEU A 97 -18.62 -11.19 -0.23
N LYS A 98 -19.35 -11.40 -1.33
CA LYS A 98 -19.19 -12.52 -2.26
C LYS A 98 -17.70 -12.69 -2.62
N GLU A 99 -17.25 -13.93 -2.80
CA GLU A 99 -15.86 -14.33 -3.13
C GLU A 99 -15.03 -13.25 -3.86
N ASP A 100 -13.94 -12.78 -3.23
CA ASP A 100 -12.99 -11.87 -3.89
C ASP A 100 -11.94 -12.68 -4.67
N LEU A 101 -12.13 -12.75 -5.99
CA LEU A 101 -11.23 -13.46 -6.90
C LEU A 101 -9.92 -12.69 -7.17
N GLY A 102 -9.74 -11.48 -6.62
CA GLY A 102 -8.52 -10.69 -6.73
C GLY A 102 -8.18 -10.30 -8.17
N ARG A 103 -6.94 -10.52 -8.60
CA ARG A 103 -6.43 -10.18 -9.94
C ARG A 103 -7.24 -10.80 -11.08
N TYR A 104 -7.93 -11.92 -10.85
CA TYR A 104 -8.83 -12.53 -11.82
C TYR A 104 -9.91 -11.57 -12.33
N ASN A 105 -10.45 -10.69 -11.47
CA ASN A 105 -11.53 -9.78 -11.85
C ASN A 105 -11.13 -8.80 -12.96
N VAL A 106 -9.82 -8.53 -13.10
CA VAL A 106 -9.26 -7.68 -14.15
C VAL A 106 -8.79 -8.52 -15.35
N THR A 107 -8.07 -9.61 -15.09
CA THR A 107 -7.36 -10.38 -16.14
C THR A 107 -8.18 -11.48 -16.79
N ARG A 108 -9.20 -12.00 -16.10
CA ARG A 108 -10.01 -13.18 -16.48
C ARG A 108 -9.20 -14.47 -16.70
N ARG A 109 -7.99 -14.58 -16.13
CA ARG A 109 -7.13 -15.78 -16.24
C ARG A 109 -7.20 -16.63 -14.98
N ASP A 110 -7.50 -17.91 -15.11
CA ASP A 110 -7.68 -18.80 -13.95
C ASP A 110 -6.49 -18.84 -12.99
N ARG A 111 -5.26 -18.75 -13.52
CA ARG A 111 -4.02 -18.71 -12.71
C ARG A 111 -3.93 -17.50 -11.77
N ASP A 112 -4.72 -16.46 -12.01
CA ASP A 112 -4.75 -15.21 -11.27
C ASP A 112 -5.86 -15.16 -10.20
N LYS A 113 -6.59 -16.27 -9.99
CA LYS A 113 -7.60 -16.40 -8.94
C LYS A 113 -7.00 -16.25 -7.54
N ALA A 114 -7.68 -15.44 -6.72
CA ALA A 114 -7.31 -15.12 -5.34
C ALA A 114 -5.89 -14.55 -5.17
N ARG A 115 -5.28 -14.04 -6.26
CA ARG A 115 -3.99 -13.35 -6.18
C ARG A 115 -4.19 -11.87 -5.84
N SER A 116 -3.51 -11.39 -4.82
CA SER A 116 -3.49 -9.99 -4.39
C SER A 116 -2.06 -9.46 -4.31
N ARG A 117 -1.92 -8.13 -4.42
CA ARG A 117 -0.60 -7.48 -4.33
C ARG A 117 -0.23 -7.25 -2.86
N PRO A 118 0.98 -7.61 -2.41
CA PRO A 118 1.45 -7.30 -1.07
C PRO A 118 1.40 -5.78 -0.85
N ARG A 119 0.76 -5.36 0.24
CA ARG A 119 0.74 -3.96 0.62
C ARG A 119 2.14 -3.53 1.08
N PRO A 120 2.60 -2.32 0.68
CA PRO A 120 3.77 -1.72 1.30
C PRO A 120 3.61 -1.65 2.82
N TYR A 121 4.68 -1.93 3.57
CA TYR A 121 4.68 -1.65 5.01
C TYR A 121 4.84 -0.14 5.20
N GLY A 122 3.77 0.54 5.59
CA GLY A 122 3.79 1.96 5.96
C GLY A 122 4.02 2.15 7.46
N ALA A 123 4.37 3.38 7.85
CA ALA A 123 4.68 3.80 9.22
C ALA A 123 3.48 3.78 10.22
N SER A 124 2.49 2.90 10.06
CA SER A 124 1.33 2.84 10.94
C SER A 124 1.47 1.72 11.98
N PRO A 125 1.63 2.04 13.28
CA PRO A 125 1.72 1.04 14.35
C PRO A 125 0.35 0.46 14.75
N ARG A 126 -0.74 0.76 14.03
CA ARG A 126 -2.10 0.38 14.43
C ARG A 126 -2.46 -1.02 13.93
N PRO A 127 -2.82 -1.96 14.84
CA PRO A 127 -3.32 -3.26 14.43
C PRO A 127 -4.71 -3.07 13.80
N ARG A 128 -4.79 -3.21 12.49
CA ARG A 128 -6.03 -3.35 11.72
C ARG A 128 -6.05 -4.73 11.07
N PRO A 129 -7.22 -5.29 10.73
CA PRO A 129 -7.28 -6.51 9.93
C PRO A 129 -6.39 -6.35 8.69
N ILE A 130 -5.39 -7.24 8.57
CA ILE A 130 -4.25 -7.08 7.66
C ILE A 130 -4.62 -7.48 6.22
N CYS A 131 -5.73 -8.21 6.00
CA CYS A 131 -6.22 -8.57 4.67
C CYS A 131 -7.65 -8.05 4.46
N THR A 132 -8.00 -7.76 3.21
CA THR A 132 -9.33 -7.26 2.79
C THR A 132 -10.47 -8.21 3.14
N THR A 133 -10.18 -9.51 3.30
CA THR A 133 -11.15 -10.57 3.60
C THR A 133 -10.76 -11.45 4.80
N ALA A 134 -9.65 -11.17 5.49
CA ALA A 134 -9.25 -12.03 6.61
C ALA A 134 -10.02 -11.65 7.89
N SER A 135 -10.74 -12.61 8.45
CA SER A 135 -11.07 -12.58 9.87
C SER A 135 -9.75 -12.73 10.63
N SER A 136 -9.27 -11.64 11.25
CA SER A 136 -8.23 -11.74 12.27
C SER A 136 -8.89 -12.28 13.54
N ARG A 137 -9.27 -13.56 13.54
CA ARG A 137 -9.58 -14.25 14.79
C ARG A 137 -8.27 -14.39 15.56
N PRO A 138 -8.16 -13.87 16.79
CA PRO A 138 -6.98 -14.11 17.61
C PRO A 138 -6.82 -15.63 17.79
N TRP A 139 -5.57 -16.10 17.69
CA TRP A 139 -5.23 -17.49 17.96
C TRP A 139 -5.82 -17.88 19.32
N LYS A 140 -6.77 -18.82 19.32
CA LYS A 140 -7.23 -19.48 20.56
C LYS A 140 -6.13 -20.46 20.96
N THR A 141 -5.41 -20.12 22.03
CA THR A 141 -4.71 -21.11 22.87
C THR A 141 -5.71 -22.05 23.50
#